data_AF-A0A8C4QMD3-F1
#
_entry.id   AF-A0A8C4QMD3-F1
#
_cell.length_a   1.000
_cell.length_b   1.000
_cell.length_c   1.000
_cell.angle_alpha   90.00
_cell.angle_beta   90.00
_cell.angle_gamma   90.00
#
_symmetry.space_group_name_H-M   'P 1'
#
loop_
_entity.id
_entity.type
_entity.pdbx_description
1 polymer ?
#
loop_
_entity_poly.entity_id
_entity_poly.type
_entity_poly.pdbx_seq_one_letter_code
_entity_poly.pdbx_strand_id
1 'polypeptide(L)'
;MTSSLLVRVPSDYSNAGLGFQHFSLRLRGREELLVTVVNRETVGSRFQSDRGSPRSSDTAPVRASDCSLDEQQNEELLPASPGDQEAAIPPPGSSLFLLAAYARYGRPYVWLRSSPPNVIPPGACCDRPLPLPSTQHWLDHDVSVWDVIADLVSFCSDSRSSPPNPFAIDYAWLLILPHTARLFATGAAIHFLQSLFLKGDSRYHSALLGELLSLTRLHLDSLQQEALRRTDSSPDSSLTSHLSQLPTATDECETFLLG
;
A
#
# COMPACT_ATOMS: atom_id res chain seq x y z
N MET A 1 6.32 2.97 32.24
CA MET A 1 5.07 3.61 31.75
C MET A 1 5.34 4.16 30.35
N THR A 2 5.12 3.36 29.32
CA THR A 2 5.19 3.78 27.92
C THR A 2 3.94 3.22 27.25
N SER A 3 2.90 4.04 27.20
CA SER A 3 1.64 3.70 26.54
C SER A 3 1.89 3.71 25.04
N SER A 4 2.01 2.52 24.46
CA SER A 4 2.04 2.33 23.01
C SER A 4 0.64 2.67 22.49
N LEU A 5 0.50 3.83 21.84
CA LEU A 5 -0.69 4.21 21.07
C LEU A 5 -0.74 3.37 19.78
N LEU A 6 -0.93 2.06 19.93
CA LEU A 6 -1.45 1.22 18.87
C LEU A 6 -2.95 1.52 18.80
N VAL A 7 -3.32 2.44 17.90
CA VAL A 7 -4.72 2.67 17.53
C VAL A 7 -5.26 1.34 17.03
N ARG A 8 -6.05 0.68 17.88
CA ARG A 8 -6.67 -0.60 17.57
C ARG A 8 -7.80 -0.33 16.58
N VAL A 9 -7.52 -0.52 15.30
CA VAL A 9 -8.53 -0.46 14.23
C VAL A 9 -9.55 -1.58 14.51
N PRO A 10 -10.87 -1.32 14.48
CA PRO A 10 -11.90 -2.33 14.71
C PRO A 10 -11.74 -3.54 13.80
N SER A 11 -11.93 -4.73 14.37
CA SER A 11 -11.68 -6.04 13.74
C SER A 11 -12.61 -6.39 12.57
N ASP A 12 -13.62 -5.57 12.29
CA ASP A 12 -14.60 -5.81 11.22
C ASP A 12 -14.10 -5.33 9.83
N TYR A 13 -12.89 -4.74 9.76
CA TYR A 13 -12.22 -4.32 8.52
C TYR A 13 -11.03 -5.20 8.16
N SER A 14 -11.14 -6.51 8.41
CA SER A 14 -10.07 -7.50 8.14
C SER A 14 -9.63 -7.61 6.67
N ASN A 15 -10.26 -6.87 5.75
CA ASN A 15 -9.96 -6.86 4.31
C ASN A 15 -9.42 -5.53 3.77
N ALA A 16 -9.26 -4.49 4.61
CA ALA A 16 -8.73 -3.23 4.12
C ALA A 16 -7.22 -3.17 4.35
N GLY A 17 -6.47 -3.31 3.25
CA GLY A 17 -5.05 -2.94 3.21
C GLY A 17 -4.84 -1.50 3.68
N LEU A 18 -3.59 -1.18 4.04
CA LEU A 18 -3.13 0.10 4.58
C LEU A 18 -3.31 1.31 3.63
N GLY A 19 -4.52 1.56 3.13
CA GLY A 19 -4.86 2.71 2.29
C GLY A 19 -4.53 2.59 0.81
N PHE A 20 -4.20 1.40 0.30
CA PHE A 20 -3.94 1.16 -1.14
C PHE A 20 -4.98 0.21 -1.74
N GLN A 21 -5.37 0.46 -2.99
CA GLN A 21 -6.41 -0.32 -3.68
C GLN A 21 -5.94 -1.69 -4.16
N HIS A 22 -4.67 -1.80 -4.54
CA HIS A 22 -4.17 -2.97 -5.28
C HIS A 22 -3.42 -3.96 -4.41
N PHE A 23 -2.89 -3.51 -3.27
CA PHE A 23 -2.08 -4.36 -2.42
C PHE A 23 -2.19 -3.96 -0.95
N SER A 24 -1.78 -4.87 -0.08
CA SER A 24 -1.57 -4.62 1.34
C SER A 24 -0.25 -5.23 1.79
N LEU A 25 0.37 -4.59 2.80
CA LEU A 25 1.68 -4.96 3.30
C LEU A 25 1.57 -5.36 4.77
N ARG A 26 2.29 -6.41 5.16
CA ARG A 26 2.42 -6.82 6.57
C ARG A 26 3.85 -7.27 6.82
N LEU A 27 4.54 -6.60 7.74
CA LEU A 27 5.89 -7.00 8.12
C LEU A 27 5.86 -8.33 8.90
N ARG A 28 6.73 -9.27 8.51
CA ARG A 28 6.94 -10.54 9.20
C ARG A 28 8.39 -10.59 9.69
N GLY A 29 8.58 -10.42 11.00
CA GLY A 29 9.91 -10.34 11.57
C GLY A 29 10.66 -9.08 11.13
N ARG A 30 11.98 -9.19 10.89
CA ARG A 30 12.85 -8.04 10.58
C ARG A 30 13.19 -7.92 9.10
N GLU A 31 13.18 -9.03 8.37
CA GLU A 31 13.72 -9.11 7.01
C GLU A 31 12.69 -9.63 5.99
N GLU A 32 11.47 -9.93 6.44
CA GLU A 32 10.39 -10.42 5.56
C GLU A 32 9.17 -9.48 5.56
N LEU A 33 8.55 -9.37 4.39
CA LEU A 33 7.34 -8.60 4.13
C LEU A 33 6.34 -9.48 3.41
N LEU A 34 5.17 -9.67 4.00
CA LEU A 34 4.03 -10.29 3.33
C LEU A 34 3.32 -9.23 2.50
N VAL A 35 3.12 -9.54 1.22
CA VAL A 35 2.47 -8.68 0.24
C VAL A 35 1.23 -9.39 -0.27
N THR A 36 0.06 -8.87 0.02
CA THR A 36 -1.19 -9.37 -0.56
C THR A 36 -1.56 -8.47 -1.73
N VAL A 37 -1.75 -9.03 -2.92
CA VAL A 37 -2.12 -8.29 -4.13
C VAL A 37 -3.49 -8.74 -4.61
N VAL A 38 -4.37 -7.78 -4.90
CA VAL A 38 -5.70 -8.05 -5.43
C VAL A 38 -5.57 -8.48 -6.89
N ASN A 39 -6.07 -9.67 -7.22
CA ASN A 39 -6.13 -10.17 -8.58
C ASN A 39 -7.36 -9.55 -9.24
N ARG A 40 -7.17 -8.69 -10.25
CA ARG A 40 -8.29 -8.23 -11.06
C ARG A 40 -8.65 -9.34 -12.05
N GLU A 41 -9.85 -9.89 -11.92
CA GLU A 41 -10.30 -11.09 -12.62
C GLU A 41 -10.02 -11.04 -14.13
N THR A 42 -9.38 -12.09 -14.63
CA THR A 42 -9.55 -12.61 -15.99
C THR A 42 -11.00 -13.05 -16.17
N VAL A 43 -11.93 -12.13 -16.45
CA VAL A 43 -13.21 -12.50 -17.06
C VAL A 43 -12.92 -12.86 -18.52
N GLY A 44 -12.44 -14.09 -18.73
CA GLY A 44 -12.31 -14.69 -20.06
C GLY A 44 -10.92 -15.16 -20.43
N SER A 45 -10.53 -16.36 -19.96
CA SER A 45 -9.76 -17.25 -20.83
C SER A 45 -9.85 -18.70 -20.36
N ARG A 46 -10.38 -19.55 -21.26
CA ARG A 46 -10.30 -21.02 -21.31
C ARG A 46 -11.30 -21.84 -20.48
N PHE A 47 -12.58 -21.72 -20.83
CA PHE A 47 -13.41 -22.91 -21.01
C PHE A 47 -13.68 -23.11 -22.51
N GLN A 48 -12.67 -23.61 -23.23
CA GLN A 48 -12.92 -24.63 -24.24
C GLN A 48 -12.35 -25.93 -23.68
N SER A 49 -13.24 -26.79 -23.20
CA SER A 49 -13.22 -28.21 -23.52
C SER A 49 -14.49 -28.85 -22.98
N ASP A 50 -15.24 -29.38 -23.94
CA ASP A 50 -16.08 -30.56 -23.90
C ASP A 50 -16.57 -31.14 -22.56
N ARG A 51 -17.90 -31.31 -22.52
CA ARG A 51 -18.67 -32.46 -22.00
C ARG A 51 -18.03 -33.33 -20.91
N GLY A 52 -18.68 -33.35 -19.73
CA GLY A 52 -18.81 -34.61 -18.97
C GLY A 52 -18.76 -34.56 -17.45
N SER A 53 -19.86 -34.12 -16.83
CA SER A 53 -20.38 -34.57 -15.51
C SER A 53 -19.67 -34.23 -14.19
N PRO A 54 -20.44 -34.18 -13.08
CA PRO A 54 -20.14 -33.35 -11.91
C PRO A 54 -19.69 -34.16 -10.69
N ARG A 55 -18.93 -33.56 -9.76
CA ARG A 55 -19.04 -33.87 -8.32
C ARG A 55 -18.24 -32.92 -7.40
N SER A 56 -18.97 -32.51 -6.36
CA SER A 56 -18.57 -32.04 -5.03
C SER A 56 -17.83 -30.71 -4.88
N SER A 57 -18.59 -29.80 -4.28
CA SER A 57 -18.19 -28.58 -3.60
C SER A 57 -17.18 -28.87 -2.48
N ASP A 58 -15.96 -28.35 -2.62
CA ASP A 58 -15.07 -28.01 -1.50
C ASP A 58 -14.17 -26.86 -1.96
N THR A 59 -14.58 -25.64 -1.65
CA THR A 59 -13.86 -24.41 -2.00
C THR A 59 -12.76 -24.15 -0.98
N ALA A 60 -11.70 -24.97 -0.99
CA ALA A 60 -10.48 -24.69 -0.22
C ALA A 60 -9.48 -23.90 -1.09
N PRO A 61 -8.75 -22.91 -0.54
CA PRO A 61 -7.63 -22.32 -1.24
C PRO A 61 -6.59 -23.42 -1.50
N VAL A 62 -6.12 -23.53 -2.74
CA VAL A 62 -5.04 -24.45 -3.08
C VAL A 62 -3.79 -23.99 -2.34
N ARG A 63 -3.42 -24.74 -1.29
CA ARG A 63 -2.01 -24.77 -0.85
C ARG A 63 -1.28 -25.47 -1.98
N ALA A 64 -0.49 -24.72 -2.74
CA ALA A 64 0.26 -25.25 -3.86
C ALA A 64 1.44 -26.08 -3.32
N SER A 65 1.13 -27.29 -2.84
CA SER A 65 2.09 -28.22 -2.25
C SER A 65 2.55 -29.32 -3.22
N ASP A 66 2.14 -29.28 -4.49
CA ASP A 66 2.59 -30.26 -5.50
C ASP A 66 3.31 -29.57 -6.66
N CYS A 67 4.60 -29.30 -6.45
CA CYS A 67 5.56 -29.08 -7.53
C CYS A 67 6.60 -30.19 -7.43
N SER A 68 6.38 -31.28 -8.17
CA SER A 68 7.28 -32.42 -8.23
C SER A 68 8.66 -32.02 -8.77
N LEU A 69 9.68 -32.50 -8.06
CA LEU A 69 11.10 -32.33 -8.34
C LEU A 69 11.48 -32.99 -9.67
N ASP A 70 11.94 -32.19 -10.63
CA ASP A 70 12.93 -32.65 -11.60
C ASP A 70 14.17 -31.76 -11.47
N GLU A 71 15.24 -32.38 -10.99
CA GLU A 71 16.59 -31.84 -10.91
C GLU A 71 17.17 -31.62 -12.30
N GLN A 72 17.82 -30.46 -12.52
CA GLN A 72 19.02 -30.42 -13.35
C GLN A 72 19.88 -29.17 -13.05
N GLN A 73 20.88 -29.42 -12.19
CA GLN A 73 22.27 -28.98 -12.27
C GLN A 73 22.61 -27.50 -12.54
N ASN A 74 23.31 -26.92 -11.55
CA ASN A 74 24.30 -25.85 -11.65
C ASN A 74 23.80 -24.40 -11.69
N GLU A 75 23.29 -23.90 -10.55
CA GLU A 75 23.48 -22.51 -10.10
C GLU A 75 23.43 -22.47 -8.57
N GLU A 76 24.25 -21.58 -8.00
CA GLU A 76 24.31 -21.19 -6.59
C GLU A 76 22.92 -21.28 -5.91
N LEU A 77 22.77 -22.22 -4.97
CA LEU A 77 21.46 -22.67 -4.46
C LEU A 77 20.54 -21.49 -4.13
N LEU A 78 19.50 -21.30 -4.94
CA LEU A 78 18.48 -20.28 -4.71
C LEU A 78 17.90 -20.43 -3.30
N PRO A 79 17.55 -19.33 -2.62
CA PRO A 79 16.98 -19.40 -1.29
C PRO A 79 15.73 -20.29 -1.31
N ALA A 80 15.75 -21.33 -0.47
CA ALA A 80 14.58 -22.14 -0.22
C ALA A 80 13.51 -21.30 0.50
N SER A 81 12.25 -21.56 0.17
CA SER A 81 11.07 -20.91 0.73
C SER A 81 11.01 -21.00 2.27
N PRO A 82 10.97 -19.87 3.03
CA PRO A 82 10.77 -19.90 4.48
C PRO A 82 9.34 -20.36 4.86
N GLY A 83 9.24 -21.23 5.87
CA GLY A 83 8.06 -22.09 6.15
C GLY A 83 6.68 -21.43 6.34
N ASP A 84 5.65 -22.20 5.98
CA ASP A 84 4.23 -21.84 5.75
C ASP A 84 3.34 -21.68 6.99
N GLN A 85 3.88 -21.83 8.20
CA GLN A 85 3.05 -22.00 9.41
C GLN A 85 2.25 -20.74 9.84
N GLU A 86 2.42 -19.60 9.16
CA GLU A 86 1.77 -18.33 9.50
C GLU A 86 1.24 -17.57 8.27
N ALA A 87 0.87 -18.27 7.19
CA ALA A 87 0.19 -17.64 6.08
C ALA A 87 -1.24 -17.28 6.49
N ALA A 88 -1.48 -16.01 6.83
CA ALA A 88 -2.83 -15.47 6.93
C ALA A 88 -3.57 -15.78 5.61
N ILE A 89 -4.76 -16.37 5.70
CA ILE A 89 -5.57 -16.70 4.52
C ILE A 89 -5.85 -15.39 3.78
N PRO A 90 -5.40 -15.23 2.53
CA PRO A 90 -5.66 -14.00 1.78
C PRO A 90 -7.17 -13.88 1.52
N PRO A 91 -7.69 -12.65 1.40
CA PRO A 91 -9.05 -12.41 0.93
C PRO A 91 -9.33 -13.13 -0.40
N PRO A 92 -10.58 -13.54 -0.67
CA PRO A 92 -10.93 -14.13 -1.97
C PRO A 92 -10.55 -13.19 -3.10
N GLY A 93 -9.99 -13.73 -4.18
CA GLY A 93 -9.54 -12.93 -5.33
C GLY A 93 -8.22 -12.19 -5.09
N SER A 94 -7.40 -12.59 -4.12
CA SER A 94 -6.06 -12.01 -3.92
C SER A 94 -4.97 -13.07 -3.78
N SER A 95 -3.76 -12.71 -4.19
CA SER A 95 -2.56 -13.53 -4.09
C SER A 95 -1.68 -13.04 -2.95
N LEU A 96 -1.11 -13.95 -2.17
CA LEU A 96 -0.17 -13.66 -1.10
C LEU A 96 1.25 -13.99 -1.55
N PHE A 97 2.15 -13.04 -1.37
CA PHE A 97 3.57 -13.18 -1.65
C PHE A 97 4.39 -12.95 -0.38
N LEU A 98 5.55 -13.59 -0.31
CA LEU A 98 6.58 -13.32 0.69
C LEU A 98 7.75 -12.64 -0.01
N LEU A 99 8.02 -11.39 0.32
CA LEU A 99 9.24 -10.67 -0.05
C LEU A 99 10.23 -10.79 1.10
N ALA A 100 11.39 -11.41 0.87
CA ALA A 100 12.45 -11.50 1.88
C ALA A 100 13.74 -10.85 1.38
N ALA A 101 14.35 -10.02 2.23
CA ALA A 101 15.56 -9.27 1.94
C ALA A 101 16.70 -9.66 2.89
N TYR A 102 17.00 -10.96 2.95
CA TYR A 102 18.07 -11.49 3.80
C TYR A 102 19.44 -10.98 3.34
N ALA A 103 20.21 -10.40 4.28
CA ALA A 103 21.53 -9.84 4.00
C ALA A 103 22.49 -10.83 3.31
N ARG A 104 22.36 -12.13 3.61
CA ARG A 104 23.19 -13.20 3.05
C ARG A 104 23.15 -13.27 1.52
N TYR A 105 22.03 -12.92 0.89
CA TYR A 105 21.87 -13.05 -0.56
C TYR A 105 22.12 -11.76 -1.34
N GLY A 106 22.34 -10.62 -0.66
CA GLY A 106 22.66 -9.34 -1.30
C GLY A 106 21.52 -8.70 -2.12
N ARG A 107 20.38 -9.38 -2.30
CA ARG A 107 19.19 -8.87 -2.99
C ARG A 107 17.90 -9.48 -2.42
N PRO A 108 16.74 -8.82 -2.60
CA PRO A 108 15.47 -9.37 -2.19
C PRO A 108 14.97 -10.44 -3.15
N TYR A 109 14.20 -11.39 -2.61
CA TYR A 109 13.54 -12.47 -3.33
C TYR A 109 12.06 -12.50 -2.97
N VAL A 110 11.23 -12.92 -3.92
CA VAL A 110 9.78 -12.99 -3.74
C VAL A 110 9.28 -14.39 -4.02
N TRP A 111 8.46 -14.96 -3.14
CA TRP A 111 7.79 -16.26 -3.35
C TRP A 111 6.28 -16.10 -3.34
N LEU A 112 5.58 -16.91 -4.14
CA LEU A 112 4.13 -17.07 -4.03
C LEU A 112 3.81 -17.99 -2.85
N ARG A 113 2.88 -17.57 -1.97
CA ARG A 113 2.43 -18.35 -0.80
C ARG A 113 1.04 -18.93 -0.96
N SER A 114 0.16 -18.15 -1.57
CA SER A 114 -1.20 -18.62 -1.88
C SER A 114 -1.77 -17.80 -3.01
N SER A 115 -2.45 -18.48 -3.93
CA SER A 115 -3.26 -17.86 -4.98
C SER A 115 -4.59 -18.60 -5.10
N PRO A 116 -5.70 -17.93 -5.47
CA PRO A 116 -6.91 -18.63 -5.86
C PRO A 116 -6.64 -19.61 -7.03
N PRO A 117 -7.32 -20.78 -7.06
CA PRO A 117 -6.99 -21.91 -7.95
C PRO A 117 -7.02 -21.58 -9.45
N ASN A 118 -7.80 -20.57 -9.85
CA ASN A 118 -7.97 -20.18 -11.25
C ASN A 118 -7.04 -19.03 -11.68
N VAL A 119 -6.19 -18.53 -10.78
CA VAL A 119 -5.27 -17.40 -11.01
C VAL A 119 -3.86 -17.82 -10.60
N ILE A 120 -3.47 -19.04 -10.93
CA ILE A 120 -2.07 -19.44 -10.78
C ILE A 120 -1.27 -18.65 -11.82
N PRO A 121 -0.40 -17.72 -11.40
CA PRO A 121 0.38 -16.96 -12.35
C PRO A 121 1.31 -17.92 -13.12
N PRO A 122 1.45 -17.76 -14.45
CA PRO A 122 2.28 -18.65 -15.24
C PRO A 122 3.73 -18.63 -14.73
N GLY A 123 4.25 -19.81 -14.34
CA GLY A 123 5.62 -19.97 -13.86
C GLY A 123 5.83 -19.74 -12.36
N ALA A 124 4.79 -19.37 -11.61
CA ALA A 124 4.88 -19.24 -10.15
C ALA A 124 4.71 -20.62 -9.49
N CYS A 125 5.74 -21.07 -8.77
CA CYS A 125 5.65 -22.19 -7.83
C CYS A 125 6.04 -21.69 -6.43
N CYS A 126 5.53 -22.35 -5.39
CA CYS A 126 5.75 -21.90 -4.01
C CYS A 126 7.22 -21.98 -3.56
N ASP A 127 8.00 -22.86 -4.20
CA ASP A 127 9.37 -23.16 -3.79
C ASP A 127 10.45 -22.40 -4.57
N ARG A 128 10.10 -21.75 -5.68
CA ARG A 128 11.06 -20.93 -6.45
C ARG A 128 10.74 -19.45 -6.33
N PRO A 129 11.77 -18.60 -6.18
CA PRO A 129 11.56 -17.17 -6.21
C PRO A 129 11.07 -16.72 -7.60
N LEU A 130 10.18 -15.73 -7.61
CA LEU A 130 9.65 -15.12 -8.80
C LEU A 130 10.72 -14.27 -9.49
N PRO A 131 10.92 -14.43 -10.81
CA PRO A 131 11.85 -13.62 -11.58
C PRO A 131 11.22 -12.25 -11.90
N LEU A 132 11.20 -11.33 -10.93
CA LEU A 132 10.68 -9.97 -11.13
C LEU A 132 11.79 -9.06 -11.71
N PRO A 133 11.48 -8.16 -12.66
CA PRO A 133 12.45 -7.23 -13.23
C PRO A 133 13.24 -6.45 -12.15
N SER A 134 12.54 -5.93 -11.15
CA SER A 134 13.14 -5.17 -10.03
C SER A 134 14.10 -6.02 -9.20
N THR A 135 13.77 -7.31 -8.96
CA THR A 135 14.67 -8.21 -8.21
C THR A 135 15.90 -8.65 -9.02
N GLN A 136 15.77 -8.73 -10.34
CA GLN A 136 16.87 -9.11 -11.23
C GLN A 136 17.88 -7.97 -11.40
N HIS A 137 17.39 -6.74 -11.55
CA HIS A 137 18.22 -5.54 -11.73
C HIS A 137 18.61 -4.84 -10.41
N TRP A 138 18.36 -5.48 -9.26
CA TRP A 138 18.59 -4.91 -7.93
C TRP A 138 20.02 -4.41 -7.70
N LEU A 139 21.03 -5.11 -8.23
CA LEU A 139 22.44 -4.73 -8.07
C LEU A 139 22.91 -3.71 -9.11
N ASP A 140 22.21 -3.62 -10.25
CA ASP A 140 22.65 -2.83 -11.41
C ASP A 140 22.00 -1.43 -11.46
N HIS A 141 20.85 -1.26 -10.80
CA HIS A 141 20.05 -0.03 -10.83
C HIS A 141 19.66 0.41 -9.41
N ASP A 142 19.28 1.68 -9.23
CA ASP A 142 18.68 2.17 -7.98
C ASP A 142 17.23 1.68 -7.84
N VAL A 143 17.09 0.37 -7.60
CA VAL A 143 15.81 -0.29 -7.39
C VAL A 143 15.37 -0.11 -5.94
N SER A 144 14.15 0.35 -5.75
CA SER A 144 13.50 0.40 -4.45
C SER A 144 12.57 -0.79 -4.24
N VAL A 145 12.24 -1.07 -2.96
CA VAL A 145 11.23 -2.07 -2.62
C VAL A 145 9.89 -1.77 -3.31
N TRP A 146 9.57 -0.49 -3.53
CA TRP A 146 8.33 -0.07 -4.16
C TRP A 146 8.26 -0.49 -5.63
N ASP A 147 9.39 -0.58 -6.32
CA ASP A 147 9.46 -1.09 -7.70
C ASP A 147 9.12 -2.58 -7.74
N VAL A 148 9.57 -3.34 -6.74
CA VAL A 148 9.18 -4.76 -6.58
C VAL A 148 7.68 -4.90 -6.32
N ILE A 149 7.08 -4.00 -5.52
CA ILE A 149 5.63 -3.99 -5.30
C ILE A 149 4.88 -3.62 -6.59
N ALA A 150 5.36 -2.64 -7.35
CA ALA A 150 4.76 -2.26 -8.63
C ALA A 150 4.80 -3.44 -9.62
N ASP A 151 5.94 -4.13 -9.72
CA ASP A 151 6.09 -5.34 -10.52
C ASP A 151 5.10 -6.43 -10.09
N LEU A 152 4.88 -6.62 -8.79
CA LEU A 152 3.90 -7.59 -8.29
C LEU A 152 2.46 -7.22 -8.64
N VAL A 153 2.10 -5.94 -8.53
CA VAL A 153 0.77 -5.45 -8.94
C VAL A 153 0.56 -5.65 -10.44
N SER A 154 1.56 -5.32 -11.25
CA SER A 154 1.52 -5.55 -12.69
C SER A 154 1.54 -7.03 -13.05
N PHE A 155 2.23 -7.88 -12.29
CA PHE A 155 2.28 -9.32 -12.47
C PHE A 155 0.94 -10.01 -12.18
N CYS A 156 0.20 -9.52 -11.17
CA CYS A 156 -1.13 -10.03 -10.83
C CYS A 156 -2.26 -9.40 -11.66
N SER A 157 -1.94 -8.40 -12.47
CA SER A 157 -2.89 -7.77 -13.40
C SER A 157 -2.68 -8.34 -14.80
N ASP A 158 -3.75 -8.56 -15.56
CA ASP A 158 -3.58 -8.91 -16.96
C ASP A 158 -2.88 -7.76 -17.72
N SER A 159 -2.16 -8.11 -18.79
CA SER A 159 -1.51 -7.14 -19.68
C SER A 159 -2.46 -6.09 -20.28
N ARG A 160 -3.78 -6.33 -20.23
CA ARG A 160 -4.86 -5.41 -20.64
C ARG A 160 -5.50 -4.63 -19.50
N SER A 161 -5.25 -4.99 -18.24
CA SER A 161 -5.92 -4.41 -17.06
C SER A 161 -4.96 -3.90 -15.98
N SER A 162 -3.64 -3.84 -16.26
CA SER A 162 -2.66 -3.23 -15.35
C SER A 162 -3.09 -1.82 -14.98
N PRO A 163 -3.19 -1.51 -13.67
CA PRO A 163 -3.64 -0.20 -13.24
C PRO A 163 -2.66 0.87 -13.72
N PRO A 164 -3.17 2.05 -14.11
CA PRO A 164 -2.33 3.19 -14.50
C PRO A 164 -1.49 3.72 -13.33
N ASN A 165 -1.89 3.40 -12.10
CA ASN A 165 -1.11 3.67 -10.90
C ASN A 165 -1.16 2.45 -9.97
N PRO A 166 -0.04 1.71 -9.79
CA PRO A 166 0.00 0.59 -8.86
C PRO A 166 -0.15 1.02 -7.39
N PHE A 167 0.05 2.30 -7.09
CA PHE A 167 -0.05 2.92 -5.76
C PHE A 167 -1.33 3.73 -5.57
N ALA A 168 -2.41 3.41 -6.30
CA ALA A 168 -3.70 4.07 -6.14
C ALA A 168 -4.22 3.95 -4.70
N ILE A 169 -4.71 5.07 -4.15
CA ILE A 169 -5.13 5.18 -2.76
C ILE A 169 -6.58 4.74 -2.61
N ASP A 170 -6.89 3.99 -1.55
CA ASP A 170 -8.26 3.65 -1.18
C ASP A 170 -8.88 4.78 -0.33
N TYR A 171 -9.53 5.72 -1.01
CA TYR A 171 -10.24 6.82 -0.36
C TYR A 171 -11.42 6.36 0.48
N ALA A 172 -12.10 5.25 0.11
CA ALA A 172 -13.20 4.73 0.89
C ALA A 172 -12.69 4.24 2.25
N TRP A 173 -11.55 3.55 2.27
CA TRP A 173 -10.88 3.19 3.51
C TRP A 173 -10.42 4.41 4.32
N LEU A 174 -9.84 5.43 3.68
CA LEU A 174 -9.42 6.63 4.41
C LEU A 174 -10.60 7.33 5.08
N LEU A 175 -11.74 7.41 4.40
CA LEU A 175 -12.92 8.12 4.90
C LEU A 175 -13.59 7.43 6.09
N ILE A 176 -13.48 6.10 6.22
CA ILE A 176 -14.01 5.37 7.39
C ILE A 176 -13.14 5.50 8.64
N LEU A 177 -11.87 5.93 8.50
CA LEU A 177 -10.97 6.05 9.64
C LEU A 177 -11.43 7.15 10.61
N PRO A 178 -11.18 6.97 11.92
CA PRO A 178 -11.29 8.05 12.89
C PRO A 178 -10.46 9.26 12.44
N HIS A 179 -10.96 10.46 12.73
CA HIS A 179 -10.41 11.71 12.19
C HIS A 179 -8.89 11.87 12.40
N THR A 180 -8.43 11.60 13.61
CA THR A 180 -7.01 11.65 13.97
C THR A 180 -6.18 10.60 13.22
N ALA A 181 -6.71 9.38 13.04
CA ALA A 181 -6.03 8.34 12.28
C ALA A 181 -5.98 8.68 10.78
N ARG A 182 -7.06 9.27 10.24
CA ARG A 182 -7.10 9.77 8.86
C ARG A 182 -6.04 10.84 8.61
N LEU A 183 -5.82 11.76 9.54
CA LEU A 183 -4.77 12.79 9.44
C LEU A 183 -3.37 12.18 9.28
N PHE A 184 -3.04 11.20 10.13
CA PHE A 184 -1.75 10.51 10.04
C PHE A 184 -1.64 9.68 8.76
N ALA A 185 -2.68 8.93 8.41
CA ALA A 185 -2.69 8.09 7.22
C ALA A 185 -2.51 8.93 5.94
N THR A 186 -3.28 10.01 5.80
CA THR A 186 -3.18 10.92 4.65
C THR A 186 -1.83 11.64 4.59
N GLY A 187 -1.31 12.14 5.72
CA GLY A 187 0.01 12.77 5.77
C GLY A 187 1.15 11.81 5.40
N ALA A 188 1.12 10.58 5.92
CA ALA A 188 2.10 9.55 5.59
C ALA A 188 2.02 9.14 4.12
N ALA A 189 0.81 8.96 3.58
CA ALA A 189 0.61 8.63 2.18
C ALA A 189 1.05 9.77 1.24
N ILE A 190 0.81 11.04 1.59
CA ILE A 190 1.33 12.20 0.83
C ILE A 190 2.84 12.18 0.78
N HIS A 191 3.50 12.03 1.94
CA HIS A 191 4.97 11.97 2.01
C HIS A 191 5.53 10.80 1.18
N PHE A 192 4.88 9.64 1.25
CA PHE A 192 5.23 8.48 0.45
C PHE A 192 5.11 8.78 -1.06
N LEU A 193 3.97 9.29 -1.52
CA LEU A 193 3.75 9.62 -2.93
C LEU A 193 4.71 10.70 -3.43
N GLN A 194 5.04 11.70 -2.61
CA GLN A 194 6.06 12.71 -2.92
C GLN A 194 7.45 12.09 -3.05
N SER A 195 7.82 11.20 -2.13
CA SER A 195 9.10 10.49 -2.18
C SER A 195 9.22 9.64 -3.44
N LEU A 196 8.14 8.95 -3.80
CA LEU A 196 8.07 8.14 -5.02
C LEU A 196 8.12 9.02 -6.28
N PHE A 197 7.42 10.17 -6.29
CA PHE A 197 7.45 11.12 -7.40
C PHE A 197 8.85 11.73 -7.60
N LEU A 198 9.57 12.01 -6.52
CA LEU A 198 10.93 12.57 -6.58
C LEU A 198 11.99 11.52 -6.94
N LYS A 199 11.81 10.28 -6.48
CA LYS A 199 12.73 9.17 -6.77
C LYS A 199 12.52 8.61 -8.19
N GLY A 200 11.31 8.76 -8.72
CA GLY A 200 10.75 7.80 -9.66
C GLY A 200 11.05 8.00 -11.12
N ASP A 201 10.78 6.91 -11.82
CA ASP A 201 10.77 6.68 -13.26
C ASP A 201 9.44 7.15 -13.90
N SER A 202 9.48 7.60 -15.17
CA SER A 202 8.40 8.36 -15.84
C SER A 202 7.04 7.64 -15.97
N ARG A 203 7.01 6.31 -15.72
CA ARG A 203 5.89 5.41 -16.06
C ARG A 203 4.55 5.72 -15.39
N TYR A 204 4.56 6.23 -14.15
CA TYR A 204 3.33 6.50 -13.39
C TYR A 204 3.18 7.96 -12.94
N HIS A 205 4.05 8.86 -13.39
CA HIS A 205 4.14 10.24 -12.89
C HIS A 205 2.82 11.03 -12.96
N SER A 206 2.14 10.96 -14.10
CA SER A 206 0.88 11.69 -14.30
C SER A 206 -0.21 11.20 -13.35
N ALA A 207 -0.31 9.88 -13.17
CA ALA A 207 -1.29 9.27 -12.28
C ALA A 207 -0.94 9.51 -10.80
N LEU A 208 0.35 9.44 -10.43
CA LEU A 208 0.83 9.78 -9.09
C LEU A 208 0.57 11.24 -8.73
N LEU A 209 0.75 12.17 -9.67
CA LEU A 209 0.46 13.57 -9.46
C LEU A 209 -1.05 13.81 -9.22
N GLY A 210 -1.90 13.15 -10.00
CA GLY A 210 -3.35 13.19 -9.82
C GLY A 210 -3.79 12.68 -8.44
N GLU A 211 -3.21 11.56 -8.00
CA GLU A 211 -3.43 11.02 -6.65
C GLU A 211 -2.92 11.96 -5.56
N LEU A 212 -1.70 12.48 -5.71
CA LEU A 212 -1.10 13.39 -4.73
C LEU A 212 -1.95 14.65 -4.52
N LEU A 213 -2.46 15.25 -5.60
CA LEU A 213 -3.34 16.42 -5.51
C LEU A 213 -4.66 16.09 -4.81
N SER A 214 -5.28 14.97 -5.16
CA SER A 214 -6.54 14.52 -4.58
C SER A 214 -6.40 14.21 -3.09
N LEU A 215 -5.33 13.51 -2.72
CA LEU A 215 -5.01 13.18 -1.34
C LEU A 215 -4.64 14.42 -0.51
N THR A 216 -3.93 15.39 -1.09
CA THR A 216 -3.60 16.66 -0.43
C THR A 216 -4.85 17.45 -0.09
N ARG A 217 -5.84 17.52 -1.00
CA ARG A 217 -7.13 18.16 -0.72
C ARG A 217 -7.83 17.49 0.46
N LEU A 218 -7.93 16.16 0.45
CA LEU A 218 -8.52 15.41 1.56
C LEU A 218 -7.81 15.64 2.90
N HIS A 219 -6.47 15.73 2.88
CA HIS A 219 -5.68 16.00 4.08
C HIS A 219 -5.97 17.39 4.65
N LEU A 220 -6.03 18.42 3.80
CA LEU A 220 -6.35 19.78 4.22
C LEU A 220 -7.78 19.89 4.77
N ASP A 221 -8.76 19.25 4.12
CA ASP A 221 -10.14 19.21 4.61
C ASP A 221 -10.21 18.52 5.99
N SER A 222 -9.44 17.45 6.17
CA SER A 222 -9.32 16.77 7.45
C SER A 222 -8.68 17.67 8.51
N LEU A 223 -7.64 18.44 8.18
CA LEU A 223 -7.01 19.38 9.12
C LEU A 223 -7.97 20.49 9.54
N GLN A 224 -8.75 21.03 8.60
CA GLN A 224 -9.75 22.07 8.89
C GLN A 224 -10.84 21.55 9.83
N GLN A 225 -11.36 20.36 9.59
CA GLN A 225 -12.36 19.73 10.46
C GLN A 225 -11.82 19.49 11.88
N GLU A 226 -10.54 19.14 12.03
CA GLU A 226 -9.92 18.97 13.35
C GLU A 226 -9.74 20.31 14.06
N ALA A 227 -9.36 21.37 13.33
CA ALA A 227 -9.25 22.71 13.87
C ALA A 227 -10.60 23.21 14.42
N LEU A 228 -11.71 22.98 13.69
CA LEU A 228 -13.06 23.33 14.13
C LEU A 228 -13.50 22.52 15.37
N ARG A 229 -13.19 21.22 15.42
CA ARG A 229 -13.49 20.42 16.63
C ARG A 229 -12.77 20.95 17.88
N ARG A 230 -11.56 21.47 17.73
CA ARG A 230 -10.78 22.05 18.84
C ARG A 230 -11.37 23.37 19.32
N THR A 231 -11.93 24.18 18.42
CA THR A 231 -12.62 25.41 18.82
C THR A 231 -13.93 25.12 19.56
N ASP A 232 -14.67 24.09 19.15
CA ASP A 232 -15.96 23.73 19.76
C ASP A 232 -15.83 22.99 21.10
N SER A 233 -14.70 22.30 21.32
CA SER A 233 -14.42 21.54 22.56
C SER A 233 -13.73 22.36 23.64
N SER A 234 -13.46 23.65 23.41
CA SER A 234 -12.92 24.59 24.39
C SER A 234 -14.00 25.53 24.91
N PRO A 235 -14.78 25.18 25.95
CA PRO A 235 -15.65 26.12 26.63
C PRO A 235 -14.84 26.96 27.62
N ASP A 236 -13.87 27.74 27.14
CA ASP A 236 -13.27 28.82 27.92
C ASP A 236 -13.69 30.16 27.32
N SER A 237 -14.92 30.51 27.68
CA SER A 237 -15.34 31.87 27.99
C SER A 237 -14.36 32.50 28.98
N SER A 238 -13.29 33.17 28.54
CA SER A 238 -12.61 34.24 29.31
C SER A 238 -11.41 34.90 28.62
N LEU A 239 -11.39 35.09 27.29
CA LEU A 239 -10.32 35.90 26.65
C LEU A 239 -10.81 36.98 25.66
N THR A 240 -12.10 37.24 25.56
CA THR A 240 -12.65 38.38 24.78
C THR A 240 -12.83 39.67 25.59
N SER A 241 -12.19 39.81 26.75
CA SER A 241 -12.18 41.07 27.52
C SER A 241 -10.94 41.95 27.29
N HIS A 242 -9.93 41.51 26.52
CA HIS A 242 -8.68 42.26 26.35
C HIS A 242 -8.34 42.77 24.95
N LEU A 243 -9.21 42.55 23.94
CA LEU A 243 -9.02 43.10 22.58
C LEU A 243 -9.84 44.37 22.29
N SER A 244 -10.52 44.93 23.28
CA SER A 244 -11.27 46.19 23.18
C SER A 244 -10.48 47.44 23.58
N GLN A 245 -9.15 47.36 23.68
CA GLN A 245 -8.28 48.53 23.84
C GLN A 245 -7.32 48.66 22.66
N LEU A 246 -7.87 48.91 21.47
CA LEU A 246 -7.12 49.60 20.42
C LEU A 246 -7.60 51.06 20.43
N PRO A 247 -6.76 52.06 20.76
CA PRO A 247 -7.15 53.43 20.57
C PRO A 247 -7.21 53.72 19.07
N THR A 248 -8.41 54.01 18.59
CA THR A 248 -8.64 54.77 17.35
C THR A 248 -8.01 56.15 17.51
N ALA A 249 -7.00 56.45 16.70
CA ALA A 249 -6.58 57.82 16.45
C ALA A 249 -6.61 58.03 14.93
N THR A 250 -7.74 58.55 14.47
CA THR A 250 -7.87 59.29 13.22
C THR A 250 -7.14 60.63 13.35
N ASP A 251 -6.50 61.04 12.24
CA ASP A 251 -6.15 62.40 11.82
C ASP A 251 -5.90 63.47 12.88
N GLU A 252 -4.69 64.03 12.90
CA GLU A 252 -4.51 65.47 12.70
C GLU A 252 -3.26 65.76 11.87
N CYS A 253 -3.44 66.70 10.95
CA CYS A 253 -2.51 67.19 9.95
C CYS A 253 -1.32 67.99 10.50
N GLU A 254 -0.31 68.10 9.63
CA GLU A 254 0.38 69.35 9.30
C GLU A 254 1.47 69.95 10.23
N THR A 255 2.66 70.05 9.61
CA THR A 255 3.57 71.22 9.59
C THR A 255 4.72 71.28 10.60
N PHE A 256 5.83 71.82 10.06
CA PHE A 256 7.10 72.30 10.64
C PHE A 256 8.28 71.32 10.57
N LEU A 257 9.09 71.36 9.51
CA LEU A 257 10.23 72.28 9.23
C LEU A 257 11.51 71.96 10.03
N LEU A 258 12.54 71.61 9.25
CA LEU A 258 13.97 71.95 9.39
C LEU A 258 14.53 72.26 10.79
N GLY A 259 15.50 71.43 11.18
CA GLY A 259 16.56 71.71 12.15
C GLY A 259 17.69 70.72 11.94
#